data_AF-A0ABD5SDP3-F1
#
_entry.id   AF-A0ABD5SDP3-F1
#
_cell.length_a   1.000
_cell.length_b   1.000
_cell.length_c   1.000
_cell.angle_alpha   90.00
_cell.angle_beta   90.00
_cell.angle_gamma   90.00
#
_symmetry.space_group_name_H-M   'P 1'
#
loop_
_entity.id
_entity.type
_entity.pdbx_description
1 polymer ?
#
loop_
_entity_poly.entity_id
_entity_poly.type
_entity_poly.pdbx_seq_one_letter_code
_entity_poly.pdbx_strand_id
1 'polypeptide(L)'
;MRIQKLLLSAALCLCLIGCVSSLLVGNQMQARLMGALLTPLIGFNPADVDLFEIPMVKDRMTAILGDNYEPTMKLLNTAQSIQKEGALFYVVSRYAPSEVREITDQAAMIWNADTNQMAVMLIQDGMPQVFSEQIANAKEALIPTLPVEVQARLDQALEFKKAHEEKVQAL
;
A
#
# COMPACT_ATOMS: atom_id res chain seq x y z
N MET A 1 -17.64 5.29 -53.49
CA MET A 1 -17.37 4.03 -52.76
C MET A 1 -16.07 4.03 -51.95
N ARG A 2 -14.92 4.56 -52.44
CA ARG A 2 -13.65 4.59 -51.67
C ARG A 2 -13.70 5.51 -50.42
N ILE A 3 -14.29 6.69 -50.54
CA ILE A 3 -14.37 7.68 -49.44
C ILE A 3 -15.29 7.19 -48.31
N GLN A 4 -16.39 6.51 -48.63
CA GLN A 4 -17.30 5.93 -47.64
C GLN A 4 -16.66 4.79 -46.85
N LYS A 5 -15.79 3.99 -47.49
CA LYS A 5 -15.00 2.94 -46.81
C LYS A 5 -13.94 3.56 -45.89
N LEU A 6 -13.29 4.66 -46.31
CA LEU A 6 -12.31 5.38 -45.48
C LEU A 6 -12.95 6.06 -44.26
N LEU A 7 -14.15 6.64 -44.41
CA LEU A 7 -14.92 7.21 -43.29
C LEU A 7 -15.36 6.13 -42.29
N LEU A 8 -15.80 4.97 -42.77
CA LEU A 8 -16.20 3.86 -41.91
C LEU A 8 -14.99 3.28 -41.13
N SER A 9 -13.84 3.15 -41.78
CA SER A 9 -12.59 2.71 -41.13
C SER A 9 -12.09 3.72 -40.10
N ALA A 10 -12.17 5.02 -40.40
CA ALA A 10 -11.79 6.07 -39.45
C ALA A 10 -12.71 6.09 -38.21
N ALA A 11 -14.03 5.96 -38.41
CA ALA A 11 -14.99 5.88 -37.31
C ALA A 11 -14.78 4.64 -36.42
N LEU A 12 -14.43 3.49 -37.03
CA LEU A 12 -14.14 2.27 -36.28
C LEU A 12 -12.84 2.37 -35.45
N CYS A 13 -11.79 3.00 -35.99
CA CYS A 13 -10.55 3.27 -35.25
C CYS A 13 -10.77 4.24 -34.07
N LEU A 14 -11.63 5.25 -34.21
CA LEU A 14 -11.98 6.18 -33.12
C LEU A 14 -12.71 5.48 -31.96
N CYS A 15 -13.57 4.49 -32.23
CA CYS A 15 -14.23 3.72 -31.18
C CYS A 15 -13.29 2.77 -30.43
N LEU A 16 -12.23 2.26 -31.08
CA LEU A 16 -11.27 1.33 -30.47
C LEU A 16 -10.29 2.01 -29.49
N ILE A 17 -10.02 3.30 -29.65
CA ILE A 17 -9.13 4.06 -28.74
C ILE A 17 -9.82 4.31 -27.37
N GLY A 18 -11.16 4.30 -27.32
CA GLY A 18 -11.92 4.52 -26.08
C GLY A 18 -11.80 3.40 -25.05
N CYS A 19 -11.51 2.16 -25.46
CA CYS A 19 -11.49 1.01 -24.55
C CYS A 19 -10.26 0.97 -23.63
N VAL A 20 -9.15 1.59 -24.02
CA VAL A 20 -7.91 1.59 -23.22
C VAL A 20 -7.94 2.68 -22.14
N SER A 21 -8.61 3.80 -22.44
CA SER A 21 -8.79 4.91 -21.50
C SER A 21 -9.72 4.53 -20.33
N SER A 22 -10.71 3.65 -20.56
CA SER A 22 -11.64 3.20 -19.52
C SER A 22 -10.97 2.45 -18.37
N LEU A 23 -9.84 1.77 -18.61
CA LEU A 23 -9.12 1.06 -17.54
C LEU A 23 -8.41 2.04 -16.59
N LEU A 24 -7.81 3.11 -17.13
CA LEU A 24 -7.22 4.19 -16.31
C LEU A 24 -8.30 5.01 -15.58
N VAL A 25 -9.42 5.30 -16.24
CA VAL A 25 -10.55 6.05 -15.63
C VAL A 25 -11.25 5.20 -14.56
N GLY A 26 -11.33 3.88 -14.74
CA GLY A 26 -11.90 2.95 -13.76
C GLY A 26 -11.15 2.98 -12.43
N ASN A 27 -9.82 3.06 -12.48
CA ASN A 27 -9.00 3.17 -11.26
C ASN A 27 -9.26 4.49 -10.51
N GLN A 28 -9.46 5.60 -11.22
CA GLN A 28 -9.73 6.90 -10.59
C GLN A 28 -11.07 6.94 -9.85
N MET A 29 -12.11 6.31 -10.37
CA MET A 29 -13.40 6.23 -9.65
C MET A 29 -13.29 5.38 -8.38
N GLN A 30 -12.59 4.24 -8.45
CA GLN A 30 -12.35 3.41 -7.28
C GLN A 30 -11.50 4.14 -6.24
N ALA A 31 -10.46 4.86 -6.67
CA ALA A 31 -9.64 5.67 -5.78
C ALA A 31 -10.45 6.75 -5.06
N ARG A 32 -11.36 7.43 -5.77
CA ARG A 32 -12.27 8.42 -5.17
C ARG A 32 -13.24 7.80 -4.18
N LEU A 33 -13.79 6.63 -4.49
CA LEU A 33 -14.69 5.91 -3.58
C LEU A 33 -13.97 5.54 -2.28
N MET A 34 -12.75 5.04 -2.38
CA MET A 34 -11.91 4.71 -1.23
C MET A 34 -11.51 5.92 -0.43
N GLY A 35 -11.14 7.02 -1.10
CA GLY A 35 -10.87 8.28 -0.42
C GLY A 35 -12.09 8.77 0.34
N ALA A 36 -13.29 8.66 -0.23
CA ALA A 36 -14.54 9.02 0.42
C ALA A 36 -14.88 8.09 1.61
N LEU A 37 -14.53 6.81 1.53
CA LEU A 37 -14.70 5.84 2.62
C LEU A 37 -13.77 6.12 3.80
N LEU A 38 -12.51 6.44 3.52
CA LEU A 38 -11.46 6.58 4.55
C LEU A 38 -11.37 7.98 5.16
N THR A 39 -11.74 9.03 4.41
CA THR A 39 -11.68 10.42 4.91
C THR A 39 -12.45 10.64 6.21
N PRO A 40 -13.68 10.13 6.38
CA PRO A 40 -14.41 10.25 7.64
C PRO A 40 -13.78 9.50 8.81
N LEU A 41 -12.92 8.51 8.54
CA LEU A 41 -12.31 7.65 9.56
C LEU A 41 -10.97 8.20 10.08
N ILE A 42 -10.46 9.28 9.51
CA ILE A 42 -9.21 9.90 9.98
C ILE A 42 -9.36 10.28 11.46
N GLY A 43 -8.36 9.90 12.26
CA GLY A 43 -8.33 10.12 13.70
C GLY A 43 -9.00 9.02 14.53
N PHE A 44 -9.82 8.16 13.92
CA PHE A 44 -10.38 7.00 14.62
C PHE A 44 -9.35 5.89 14.77
N ASN A 45 -9.46 5.16 15.87
CA ASN A 45 -8.74 3.91 16.05
C ASN A 45 -9.25 2.88 15.02
N PRO A 46 -8.37 2.27 14.22
CA PRO A 46 -8.78 1.33 13.17
C PRO A 46 -9.51 0.08 13.70
N ALA A 47 -9.25 -0.32 14.94
CA ALA A 47 -9.97 -1.42 15.58
C ALA A 47 -11.41 -1.02 15.96
N ASP A 48 -11.64 0.23 16.37
CA ASP A 48 -12.98 0.70 16.79
C ASP A 48 -13.94 0.87 15.60
N VAL A 49 -13.39 0.96 14.39
CA VAL A 49 -14.14 1.10 13.13
C VAL A 49 -14.04 -0.13 12.24
N ASP A 50 -13.50 -1.24 12.77
CA ASP A 50 -13.33 -2.51 12.05
C ASP A 50 -12.65 -2.36 10.68
N LEU A 51 -11.69 -1.41 10.55
CA LEU A 51 -11.10 -1.03 9.27
C LEU A 51 -10.56 -2.25 8.50
N PHE A 52 -9.91 -3.16 9.21
CA PHE A 52 -9.27 -4.33 8.64
C PHE A 52 -10.22 -5.49 8.37
N GLU A 53 -11.46 -5.42 8.86
CA GLU A 53 -12.51 -6.41 8.56
C GLU A 53 -13.39 -5.98 7.37
N ILE A 54 -13.26 -4.73 6.91
CA ILE A 54 -13.88 -4.28 5.66
C ILE A 54 -13.38 -5.20 4.53
N PRO A 55 -14.25 -5.94 3.81
CA PRO A 55 -13.83 -7.00 2.89
C PRO A 55 -12.77 -6.56 1.89
N MET A 56 -12.92 -5.39 1.29
CA MET A 56 -11.96 -4.89 0.31
C MET A 56 -10.63 -4.42 0.93
N VAL A 57 -10.56 -4.11 2.22
CA VAL A 57 -9.26 -3.94 2.91
C VAL A 57 -8.65 -5.31 3.21
N LYS A 58 -9.45 -6.20 3.81
CA LYS A 58 -9.04 -7.54 4.22
C LYS A 58 -8.52 -8.40 3.07
N ASP A 59 -9.25 -8.43 1.97
CA ASP A 59 -8.93 -9.24 0.79
C ASP A 59 -7.61 -8.77 0.16
N ARG A 60 -7.40 -7.45 0.08
CA ARG A 60 -6.17 -6.84 -0.45
C ARG A 60 -4.98 -7.12 0.46
N MET A 61 -5.15 -6.92 1.77
CA MET A 61 -4.15 -7.22 2.78
C MET A 61 -3.74 -8.70 2.74
N THR A 62 -4.71 -9.61 2.66
CA THR A 62 -4.45 -11.07 2.55
C THR A 62 -3.66 -11.39 1.29
N ALA A 63 -4.06 -10.80 0.16
CA ALA A 63 -3.41 -11.03 -1.13
C ALA A 63 -1.95 -10.54 -1.17
N ILE A 64 -1.65 -9.37 -0.61
CA ILE A 64 -0.28 -8.82 -0.65
C ILE A 64 0.65 -9.39 0.43
N LEU A 65 0.10 -9.81 1.58
CA LEU A 65 0.92 -10.28 2.71
C LEU A 65 1.19 -11.78 2.68
N GLY A 66 0.25 -12.59 2.19
CA GLY A 66 0.37 -14.05 2.24
C GLY A 66 0.67 -14.54 3.66
N ASP A 67 1.79 -15.26 3.82
CA ASP A 67 2.23 -15.80 5.11
C ASP A 67 2.54 -14.72 6.16
N ASN A 68 2.78 -13.47 5.74
CA ASN A 68 3.03 -12.35 6.65
C ASN A 68 1.73 -11.69 7.15
N TYR A 69 0.54 -12.18 6.76
CA TYR A 69 -0.73 -11.56 7.14
C TYR A 69 -0.93 -11.51 8.65
N GLU A 70 -0.93 -12.66 9.32
CA GLU A 70 -1.13 -12.77 10.77
C GLU A 70 -0.14 -11.92 11.61
N PRO A 71 1.20 -12.02 11.42
CA PRO A 71 2.13 -11.21 12.20
C PRO A 71 1.96 -9.71 11.95
N THR A 72 1.64 -9.30 10.72
CA THR A 72 1.34 -7.90 10.40
C THR A 72 0.08 -7.42 11.11
N MET A 73 -1.00 -8.21 11.05
CA MET A 73 -2.28 -7.85 11.68
C MET A 73 -2.16 -7.74 13.19
N LYS A 74 -1.37 -8.62 13.82
CA LYS A 74 -1.07 -8.53 15.26
C LYS A 74 -0.49 -7.17 15.64
N LEU A 75 0.40 -6.61 14.81
CA LEU A 75 0.98 -5.29 15.03
C LEU A 75 -0.03 -4.19 14.67
N LEU A 76 -0.65 -4.22 13.50
CA LEU A 76 -1.58 -3.17 13.04
C LEU A 76 -2.80 -2.99 13.95
N ASN A 77 -3.30 -4.07 14.56
CA ASN A 77 -4.39 -4.01 15.54
C ASN A 77 -4.03 -3.24 16.83
N THR A 78 -2.75 -2.95 17.04
CA THR A 78 -2.34 -2.08 18.16
C THR A 78 -2.41 -0.60 17.82
N ALA A 79 -2.62 -0.21 16.56
CA ALA A 79 -2.62 1.19 16.13
C ALA A 79 -3.63 2.06 16.91
N GLN A 80 -3.36 3.37 16.98
CA GLN A 80 -4.23 4.33 17.69
C GLN A 80 -5.15 5.10 16.78
N SER A 81 -4.71 5.36 15.55
CA SER A 81 -5.38 6.28 14.67
C SER A 81 -5.10 5.94 13.22
N ILE A 82 -6.12 6.15 12.40
CA ILE A 82 -6.00 6.28 10.96
C ILE A 82 -5.51 7.70 10.68
N GLN A 83 -4.42 7.81 9.93
CA GLN A 83 -3.73 9.07 9.64
C GLN A 83 -3.79 9.39 8.15
N LYS A 84 -3.44 10.64 7.80
CA LYS A 84 -3.38 11.09 6.41
C LYS A 84 -2.22 12.07 6.18
N GLU A 85 -1.47 11.84 5.11
CA GLU A 85 -0.40 12.71 4.61
C GLU A 85 -0.58 12.91 3.10
N GLY A 86 -1.00 14.09 2.67
CA GLY A 86 -1.34 14.34 1.26
C GLY A 86 -2.44 13.39 0.77
N ALA A 87 -2.15 12.56 -0.24
CA ALA A 87 -3.04 11.53 -0.76
C ALA A 87 -2.94 10.18 -0.03
N LEU A 88 -2.00 10.04 0.91
CA LEU A 88 -1.75 8.78 1.61
C LEU A 88 -2.61 8.69 2.85
N PHE A 89 -3.44 7.65 2.93
CA PHE A 89 -4.08 7.21 4.17
C PHE A 89 -3.23 6.11 4.76
N TYR A 90 -2.94 6.17 6.04
CA TYR A 90 -2.06 5.19 6.63
C TYR A 90 -2.41 4.88 8.09
N VAL A 91 -2.04 3.68 8.50
CA VAL A 91 -2.17 3.18 9.87
C VAL A 91 -0.80 2.69 10.29
N VAL A 92 -0.37 3.05 11.49
CA VAL A 92 0.91 2.63 12.06
C VAL A 92 0.64 1.94 13.38
N SER A 93 1.19 0.74 13.57
CA SER A 93 1.11 0.03 14.84
C SER A 93 1.69 0.86 15.98
N ARG A 94 1.20 0.67 17.20
CA ARG A 94 1.87 1.21 18.38
C ARG A 94 3.24 0.56 18.54
N TYR A 95 4.09 1.28 19.25
CA TYR A 95 5.27 0.71 19.86
C TYR A 95 4.83 -0.37 20.85
N ALA A 96 5.20 -1.63 20.61
CA ALA A 96 5.19 -2.61 21.68
C ALA A 96 6.26 -2.15 22.69
N PRO A 97 5.93 -1.91 23.98
CA PRO A 97 6.95 -1.53 24.95
C PRO A 97 8.04 -2.60 24.95
N SER A 98 9.21 -2.19 24.48
CA SER A 98 10.38 -3.01 24.26
C SER A 98 10.85 -3.65 25.56
N GLU A 99 10.58 -4.94 25.71
CA GLU A 99 11.53 -5.80 26.37
C GLU A 99 12.75 -5.90 25.44
N VAL A 100 13.78 -5.07 25.69
CA VAL A 100 15.19 -5.29 25.28
C VAL A 100 15.41 -5.57 23.76
N ARG A 101 15.03 -4.65 22.86
CA ARG A 101 15.37 -4.74 21.42
C ARG A 101 15.87 -3.40 20.87
N GLU A 102 16.91 -3.43 20.03
CA GLU A 102 17.51 -2.24 19.39
C GLU A 102 16.58 -1.61 18.34
N ILE A 103 15.83 -2.45 17.61
CA ILE A 103 14.76 -2.03 16.69
C ILE A 103 13.47 -2.70 17.12
N THR A 104 12.38 -1.93 17.20
CA THR A 104 11.08 -2.43 17.65
C THR A 104 10.27 -2.95 16.47
N ASP A 105 9.57 -4.07 16.69
CA ASP A 105 8.66 -4.64 15.71
C ASP A 105 7.55 -3.64 15.40
N GLN A 106 7.28 -3.46 14.11
CA GLN A 106 6.32 -2.46 13.68
C GLN A 106 5.69 -2.82 12.34
N ALA A 107 4.42 -2.48 12.18
CA ALA A 107 3.74 -2.56 10.90
C ALA A 107 3.12 -1.20 10.53
N ALA A 108 3.06 -0.92 9.23
CA ALA A 108 2.29 0.19 8.71
C ALA A 108 1.52 -0.24 7.46
N MET A 109 0.22 0.05 7.39
CA MET A 109 -0.58 -0.07 6.18
C MET A 109 -0.67 1.32 5.55
N ILE A 110 -0.43 1.42 4.24
CA ILE A 110 -0.49 2.65 3.47
C ILE A 110 -1.42 2.40 2.29
N TRP A 111 -2.32 3.34 2.04
CA TRP A 111 -3.14 3.37 0.85
C TRP A 111 -3.04 4.74 0.18
N ASN A 112 -2.72 4.75 -1.11
CA ASN A 112 -2.59 5.96 -1.90
C ASN A 112 -3.90 6.25 -2.65
N ALA A 113 -4.53 7.39 -2.33
CA ALA A 113 -5.80 7.79 -2.90
C ALA A 113 -5.78 8.28 -4.34
N ASP A 114 -4.59 8.59 -4.88
CA ASP A 114 -4.44 8.99 -6.28
C ASP A 114 -4.29 7.78 -7.19
N THR A 115 -3.53 6.76 -6.73
CA THR A 115 -3.24 5.55 -7.51
C THR A 115 -4.11 4.36 -7.14
N ASN A 116 -4.88 4.46 -6.06
CA ASN A 116 -5.62 3.37 -5.43
C ASN A 116 -4.75 2.17 -5.01
N GLN A 117 -3.46 2.37 -4.77
CA GLN A 117 -2.55 1.27 -4.44
C GLN A 117 -2.35 1.13 -2.94
N MET A 118 -2.26 -0.11 -2.48
CA MET A 118 -1.94 -0.46 -1.10
C MET A 118 -0.50 -0.93 -0.99
N ALA A 119 0.14 -0.54 0.11
CA ALA A 119 1.42 -1.06 0.54
C ALA A 119 1.41 -1.32 2.04
N VAL A 120 2.25 -2.24 2.48
CA VAL A 120 2.44 -2.58 3.88
C VAL A 120 3.93 -2.66 4.17
N MET A 121 4.37 -1.94 5.19
CA MET A 121 5.68 -2.11 5.77
C MET A 121 5.56 -3.04 6.98
N LEU A 122 6.43 -4.04 7.08
CA LEU A 122 6.60 -4.89 8.25
C LEU A 122 8.08 -4.86 8.67
N ILE A 123 8.34 -4.49 9.91
CA ILE A 123 9.64 -4.63 10.58
C ILE A 123 9.43 -5.70 11.64
N GLN A 124 10.14 -6.80 11.51
CA GLN A 124 10.09 -7.91 12.46
C GLN A 124 11.51 -8.36 12.78
N ASP A 125 11.85 -8.39 14.07
CA ASP A 125 13.20 -8.73 14.56
C ASP A 125 14.30 -7.88 13.88
N GLY A 126 14.00 -6.60 13.64
CA GLY A 126 14.89 -5.65 12.96
C GLY A 126 15.01 -5.84 11.44
N MET A 127 14.30 -6.79 10.84
CA MET A 127 14.31 -7.03 9.41
C MET A 127 13.13 -6.33 8.72
N PRO A 128 13.37 -5.27 7.93
CA PRO A 128 12.31 -4.59 7.19
C PRO A 128 11.92 -5.35 5.92
N GLN A 129 10.62 -5.38 5.65
CA GLN A 129 9.99 -5.84 4.40
C GLN A 129 8.90 -4.86 3.98
N VAL A 130 8.81 -4.60 2.67
CA VAL A 130 7.74 -3.77 2.08
C VAL A 130 6.99 -4.61 1.06
N PHE A 131 5.69 -4.79 1.30
CA PHE A 131 4.76 -5.46 0.41
C PHE A 131 3.95 -4.40 -0.30
N SER A 132 3.81 -4.48 -1.62
CA SER A 132 3.00 -3.53 -2.38
C SER A 132 2.23 -4.23 -3.48
N GLU A 133 1.03 -3.74 -3.74
CA GLU A 133 0.27 -4.19 -4.89
C GLU A 133 1.01 -3.89 -6.18
N GLN A 134 1.09 -4.90 -7.04
CA GLN A 134 1.71 -4.79 -8.34
C GLN A 134 0.61 -4.67 -9.40
N ILE A 135 0.83 -3.82 -10.40
CA ILE A 135 -0.05 -3.78 -11.56
C ILE A 135 0.29 -5.00 -12.42
N ALA A 136 -0.72 -5.82 -12.72
CA ALA A 136 -0.57 -6.95 -13.62
C ALA A 136 -0.01 -6.49 -14.98
N ASN A 137 1.07 -7.13 -15.43
CA ASN A 137 1.80 -6.81 -16.66
C ASN A 137 2.60 -5.49 -16.64
N ALA A 138 2.85 -4.90 -15.48
CA ALA A 138 3.84 -3.82 -15.38
C ALA A 138 5.24 -4.37 -15.71
N LYS A 139 6.03 -3.59 -16.48
CA LYS A 139 7.41 -3.95 -16.84
C LYS A 139 8.38 -3.82 -15.66
N GLU A 140 8.03 -3.00 -14.69
CA GLU A 140 8.82 -2.70 -13.51
C GLU A 140 7.95 -2.83 -12.26
N ALA A 141 8.56 -3.26 -11.16
CA ALA A 141 7.90 -3.31 -9.88
C ALA A 141 7.58 -1.88 -9.41
N LEU A 142 6.38 -1.69 -8.88
CA LEU A 142 5.98 -0.41 -8.33
C LEU A 142 6.65 -0.20 -6.98
N ILE A 143 7.29 0.96 -6.84
CA ILE A 143 7.83 1.42 -5.58
C ILE A 143 6.75 2.26 -4.90
N PRO A 144 6.24 1.86 -3.72
CA PRO A 144 5.18 2.60 -3.06
C PRO A 144 5.71 3.94 -2.53
N THR A 145 4.88 4.97 -2.58
CA THR A 145 5.13 6.22 -1.86
C THR A 145 4.75 6.03 -0.40
N LEU A 146 5.68 6.29 0.52
CA LEU A 146 5.48 6.14 1.95
C LEU A 146 5.33 7.51 2.63
N PRO A 147 4.50 7.62 3.69
CA PRO A 147 4.50 8.80 4.56
C PRO A 147 5.87 9.00 5.21
N VAL A 148 6.22 10.24 5.53
CA VAL A 148 7.55 10.59 6.09
C VAL A 148 7.88 9.77 7.34
N GLU A 149 6.89 9.59 8.22
CA GLU A 149 7.03 8.82 9.48
C GLU A 149 7.32 7.33 9.24
N VAL A 150 6.78 6.76 8.16
CA VAL A 150 6.99 5.36 7.80
C VAL A 150 8.35 5.20 7.12
N GLN A 151 8.70 6.12 6.22
CA GLN A 151 9.99 6.11 5.53
C GLN A 151 11.16 6.20 6.52
N ALA A 152 11.10 7.12 7.49
CA ALA A 152 12.16 7.28 8.48
C ALA A 152 12.45 5.99 9.28
N ARG A 153 11.41 5.20 9.56
CA ARG A 153 11.55 3.92 10.27
C ARG A 153 12.08 2.82 9.39
N LEU A 154 11.64 2.78 8.14
CA LEU A 154 12.20 1.87 7.15
C LEU A 154 13.70 2.10 7.00
N ASP A 155 14.12 3.36 6.89
CA ASP A 155 15.53 3.73 6.77
C ASP A 155 16.33 3.28 8.00
N GLN A 156 15.82 3.53 9.21
CA GLN A 156 16.46 3.08 10.45
C GLN A 156 16.62 1.54 10.50
N ALA A 157 15.59 0.80 10.11
CA ALA A 157 15.64 -0.67 10.09
C ALA A 157 16.59 -1.20 9.01
N LEU A 158 16.70 -0.53 7.86
CA LEU A 158 17.64 -0.88 6.81
C LEU A 158 19.09 -0.66 7.24
N GLU A 159 19.37 0.44 7.95
CA GLU A 159 20.70 0.69 8.54
C GLU A 159 21.07 -0.38 9.56
N PHE A 160 20.15 -0.74 10.45
CA PHE A 160 20.34 -1.83 11.41
C PHE A 160 20.63 -3.16 10.72
N LYS A 161 19.82 -3.53 9.72
CA LYS A 161 20.01 -4.77 8.94
C LYS A 161 21.40 -4.80 8.30
N LYS A 162 21.83 -3.70 7.67
CA LYS A 162 23.15 -3.61 7.06
C LYS A 162 24.28 -3.79 8.09
N ALA A 163 24.19 -3.10 9.22
CA ALA A 163 25.18 -3.24 10.29
C ALA A 163 25.22 -4.66 10.89
N HIS A 164 24.07 -5.33 10.97
CA HIS A 164 23.98 -6.72 11.42
C HIS A 164 24.64 -7.68 10.41
N GLU A 165 24.36 -7.52 9.12
CA GLU A 165 24.96 -8.33 8.04
C GLU A 165 26.49 -8.18 7.99
N GLU A 166 27.01 -6.95 8.14
CA GLU A 166 28.45 -6.69 8.18
C GLU A 166 29.13 -7.34 9.40
N LYS A 167 28.49 -7.31 10.58
CA LYS A 167 29.00 -8.01 11.78
C LYS A 167 29.04 -9.52 11.61
N VAL A 168 28.02 -10.11 10.99
CA VAL A 168 27.95 -11.56 10.74
C VAL A 168 29.01 -11.98 9.72
N GLN A 169 29.30 -11.17 8.70
CA GLN A 169 30.35 -11.46 7.71
C GLN A 169 31.77 -11.33 8.26
N ALA A 170 31.97 -10.62 9.37
CA ALA A 170 33.27 -10.42 10.01
C ALA A 170 33.65 -11.52 11.02
N LEU A 171 32.78 -12.49 11.26
CA LEU A 171 32.96 -13.65 12.16
C LEU A 171 33.25 -14.93 11.38
#